data_AF-A0A9E6X686-F1
#
_entry.id   AF-A0A9E6X686-F1
#
_cell.length_a   1.000
_cell.length_b   1.000
_cell.length_c   1.000
_cell.angle_alpha   90.00
_cell.angle_beta   90.00
_cell.angle_gamma   90.00
#
_symmetry.space_group_name_H-M   'P 1'
#
loop_
_entity.id
_entity.type
_entity.pdbx_description
1 polymer ?
#
loop_
_entity_poly.entity_id
_entity_poly.type
_entity_poly.pdbx_seq_one_letter_code
_entity_poly.pdbx_strand_id
1 'polypeptide(L)' 'MDKSPRVKVACINWSHADAPKALSYLLRDDEAVAEAYHATWAQAMERANDLARRVYAAGVLA' A
#
# COMPACT_ATOMS: atom_id res chain seq x y z
N MET A 1 -22.98 12.95 0.78
CA MET A 1 -21.74 12.22 1.16
C MET A 1 -21.00 11.91 -0.12
N ASP A 2 -19.76 12.38 -0.22
CA ASP A 2 -18.88 12.04 -1.35
C ASP A 2 -18.72 10.52 -1.41
N LYS A 3 -19.04 9.92 -2.57
CA LYS A 3 -18.96 8.48 -2.83
C LYS A 3 -17.67 8.11 -3.56
N SER A 4 -16.73 9.05 -3.69
CA SER A 4 -15.45 8.78 -4.34
C SER A 4 -14.73 7.68 -3.57
N PRO A 5 -14.29 6.60 -4.25
CA PRO A 5 -13.69 5.46 -3.59
C PRO A 5 -12.45 5.90 -2.81
N ARG A 6 -12.38 5.53 -1.52
CA ARG A 6 -11.25 5.89 -0.67
C ARG A 6 -10.10 4.96 -0.98
N VAL A 7 -9.22 5.39 -1.86
CA VAL A 7 -8.00 4.66 -2.16
C VAL A 7 -6.92 5.06 -1.16
N LYS A 8 -6.20 4.09 -0.62
CA LYS A 8 -5.06 4.32 0.28
C LYS A 8 -3.93 3.38 -0.09
N VAL A 9 -2.70 3.84 0.04
CA VAL A 9 -1.51 3.00 -0.07
C VAL A 9 -0.87 2.92 1.31
N ALA A 10 -0.51 1.72 1.75
CA ALA A 10 0.08 1.52 3.05
C ALA A 10 1.12 0.40 3.05
N CYS A 11 1.91 0.37 4.13
CA CYS A 11 2.89 -0.67 4.40
C CYS A 11 2.66 -1.26 5.79
N ILE A 12 2.93 -2.55 5.94
CA ILE A 12 3.01 -3.21 7.24
C ILE A 12 4.39 -3.83 7.37
N ASN A 13 5.02 -3.59 8.52
CA ASN A 13 6.14 -4.38 9.01
C ASN A 13 5.65 -5.06 10.29
N TRP A 14 5.71 -6.39 10.31
CA TRP A 14 5.35 -7.13 11.50
C TRP A 14 6.54 -7.13 12.46
N SER A 15 6.32 -6.79 13.74
CA SER A 15 7.35 -6.91 14.79
C SER A 15 7.59 -8.35 15.24
N HIS A 16 7.45 -9.34 14.35
CA HIS A 16 7.58 -10.76 14.66
C HIS A 16 8.66 -11.40 13.79
N ALA A 17 9.56 -12.18 14.41
CA ALA A 17 10.73 -12.75 13.73
C ALA A 17 10.37 -13.68 12.55
N ASP A 18 9.24 -14.37 12.64
CA ASP A 18 8.76 -15.33 11.63
C ASP A 18 7.82 -14.72 10.58
N ALA A 19 7.51 -13.42 10.67
CA ALA A 19 6.62 -12.79 9.71
C ALA A 19 7.36 -12.42 8.41
N PRO A 20 6.67 -12.41 7.24
CA PRO A 20 7.27 -11.94 6.00
C PRO A 20 7.86 -10.54 6.19
N LYS A 21 9.05 -10.27 5.64
CA LYS A 21 9.87 -9.14 6.12
C LYS A 21 9.22 -7.75 5.95
N ALA A 22 8.34 -7.54 4.97
CA ALA A 22 7.45 -6.38 4.87
C ALA A 22 6.36 -6.59 3.80
N LEU A 23 5.25 -5.85 3.87
CA LEU A 23 4.13 -5.86 2.91
C LEU A 23 3.82 -4.43 2.44
N SER A 24 3.59 -4.24 1.15
CA SER A 24 2.96 -3.04 0.58
C SER A 24 1.58 -3.39 0.01
N TYR A 25 0.56 -2.58 0.26
CA TYR A 25 -0.80 -2.87 -0.21
C TYR A 25 -1.58 -1.62 -0.64
N LEU A 26 -2.53 -1.84 -1.56
CA LEU A 26 -3.52 -0.87 -2.03
C LEU A 26 -4.87 -1.21 -1.41
N LEU A 27 -5.43 -0.29 -0.64
CA LEU A 27 -6.82 -0.37 -0.20
C LEU A 27 -7.70 0.43 -1.15
N ARG A 28 -8.87 -0.11 -1.47
CA ARG A 28 -9.98 0.60 -2.09
C ARG A 28 -11.22 0.29 -1.28
N ASP A 29 -11.87 1.32 -0.76
CA ASP A 29 -13.08 1.17 0.05
C ASP A 29 -12.85 0.25 1.27
N ASP A 30 -11.66 0.40 1.88
CA ASP A 30 -11.14 -0.39 3.00
C ASP A 30 -10.90 -1.89 2.71
N GLU A 31 -10.99 -2.32 1.45
CA GLU A 31 -10.62 -3.66 0.99
C GLU A 31 -9.23 -3.67 0.34
N ALA A 32 -8.40 -4.67 0.67
CA ALA A 32 -7.12 -4.87 0.01
C ALA A 32 -7.32 -5.45 -1.40
N VAL A 33 -7.00 -4.66 -2.42
CA VAL A 33 -7.17 -5.04 -3.83
C VAL A 33 -5.85 -5.40 -4.52
N ALA A 34 -4.72 -5.09 -3.89
CA ALA A 34 -3.40 -5.52 -4.33
C ALA A 34 -2.43 -5.56 -3.15
N GLU A 35 -1.59 -6.59 -3.11
CA GLU A 35 -0.58 -6.78 -2.08
C GLU A 35 0.72 -7.34 -2.66
N ALA A 36 1.86 -6.94 -2.08
CA ALA A 36 3.18 -7.45 -2.44
C ALA A 36 4.07 -7.59 -1.21
N TYR A 37 4.70 -8.74 -1.07
CA TYR A 37 5.65 -9.06 0.00
C TYR A 37 7.08 -8.72 -0.42
N HIS A 38 7.86 -8.22 0.54
CA HIS A 38 9.21 -7.73 0.31
C HIS A 38 10.19 -8.31 1.32
N ALA A 39 11.45 -8.39 0.92
CA ALA A 39 12.52 -8.90 1.77
C ALA A 39 13.07 -7.85 2.75
N THR A 40 12.75 -6.57 2.58
CA THR A 40 13.16 -5.52 3.53
C THR A 40 12.07 -4.46 3.64
N TRP A 41 12.06 -3.73 4.77
CA TRP A 41 11.20 -2.57 4.94
C TRP A 41 11.45 -1.48 3.91
N ALA A 42 12.72 -1.22 3.56
CA ALA A 42 13.09 -0.23 2.56
C ALA A 42 12.45 -0.52 1.19
N GLN A 43 12.48 -1.78 0.75
CA GLN A 43 11.83 -2.21 -0.50
C GLN A 43 10.31 -2.02 -0.47
N ALA A 44 9.65 -2.38 0.64
CA ALA A 44 8.22 -2.17 0.79
C ALA A 44 7.84 -0.68 0.73
N MET A 45 8.61 0.18 1.40
CA MET A 45 8.41 1.64 1.39
C MET A 45 8.65 2.25 0.00
N GLU A 46 9.72 1.84 -0.69
CA GLU A 46 9.96 2.27 -2.07
C GLU A 46 8.77 1.91 -2.97
N ARG A 47 8.31 0.66 -2.90
CA ARG A 47 7.18 0.19 -3.71
C ARG A 47 5.89 0.93 -3.39
N ALA A 48 5.59 1.14 -2.11
CA ALA A 48 4.38 1.87 -1.70
C ALA A 48 4.41 3.34 -2.12
N ASN A 49 5.55 4.02 -1.98
CA ASN A 49 5.69 5.39 -2.46
C ASN A 49 5.51 5.48 -3.97
N ASP A 50 6.06 4.52 -4.72
CA ASP A 50 5.92 4.45 -6.17
C ASP A 50 4.45 4.23 -6.59
N LEU A 51 3.75 3.36 -5.86
CA LEU A 51 2.32 3.12 -6.08
C LEU A 51 1.48 4.35 -5.75
N ALA A 52 1.74 5.01 -4.62
CA ALA A 52 1.06 6.24 -4.22
C ALA A 52 1.21 7.34 -5.28
N ARG A 53 2.42 7.54 -5.83
CA ARG A 53 2.65 8.49 -6.93
C ARG A 53 1.83 8.16 -8.17
N ARG A 54 1.77 6.89 -8.57
CA ARG A 54 1.01 6.45 -9.76
C ARG A 54 -0.49 6.64 -9.58
N VAL A 55 -1.02 6.27 -8.41
CA VAL A 55 -2.44 6.40 -8.08
C VAL A 55 -2.84 7.88 -7.97
N TYR A 56 -1.98 8.73 -7.40
CA TYR A 56 -2.17 10.17 -7.38
C TYR A 56 -2.16 10.77 -8.79
N ALA A 57 -1.17 10.44 -9.62
CA ALA A 57 -1.09 10.90 -11.00
C ALA A 57 -2.27 10.44 -11.87
N ALA A 58 -2.88 9.31 -11.54
CA ALA A 58 -4.09 8.80 -12.19
C ALA A 58 -5.39 9.50 -11.71
N GLY A 59 -5.31 10.42 -10.74
CA GLY A 59 -6.48 11.10 -10.18
C GLY A 59 -7.35 10.22 -9.28
N VAL A 60 -6.76 9.14 -8.74
CA VAL A 60 -7.47 8.14 -7.93
C VAL A 60 -7.35 8.43 -6.42
N LEU A 61 -6.33 9.18 -6.00
CA LEU A 61 -6.20 9.75 -4.66
C LEU A 61 -6.64 11.23 -4.72
N ALA A 62 -7.67 11.59 -3.96
CA ALA A 62 -8.14 12.97 -3.76
C ALA A 62 -7.57 13.55 -2.45
#